data_AF-W2C079-F1
#
_entry.id   AF-W2C079-F1
#
_cell.length_a   1.000
_cell.length_b   1.000
_cell.length_c   1.000
_cell.angle_alpha   90.00
_cell.angle_beta   90.00
_cell.angle_gamma   90.00
#
_symmetry.space_group_name_H-M   'P 1'
#
loop_
_entity.id
_entity.type
_entity.pdbx_description
1 polymer ?
#
loop_
_entity_poly.entity_id
_entity_poly.type
_entity_poly.pdbx_seq_one_letter_code
_entity_poly.pdbx_strand_id
1 'polypeptide(L)'
;MNLKEKKPGILKGSSAFLNRCMDSLTVVVAVILVPMMLLGIICFNSVKVNAQASEYVKNDLSAQQSKGLVKVDEGASLPGVNEARTVVAKVEEKKKAIALKKQQKWLKAQEKRVAAAKKKKDAKSEKTRREKEAEANSKKTYKGSWNGLPLTRGRGTIMGPSGKETYYNLDMSTCVSIMRGMGFSARKYPYAVRADGVKTLGGYVMVAANLRIRPKGSFIKTSLGTGIVVDTGGFAAHNPTQLDIATNW
;
A
#
# COMPACT_ATOMS: atom_id res chain seq x y z
N MET A 1 -38.93 -84.31 -61.15
CA MET A 1 -37.87 -85.33 -61.36
C MET A 1 -36.65 -84.85 -60.60
N ASN A 2 -35.96 -85.58 -59.74
CA ASN A 2 -36.03 -86.97 -59.29
C ASN A 2 -34.94 -87.05 -58.19
N LEU A 3 -35.07 -87.96 -57.22
CA LEU A 3 -33.95 -88.54 -56.45
C LEU A 3 -33.26 -87.57 -55.46
N LYS A 4 -32.62 -87.95 -54.35
CA LYS A 4 -32.30 -89.21 -53.69
C LYS A 4 -31.72 -88.83 -52.32
N GLU A 5 -31.87 -89.75 -51.38
CA GLU A 5 -30.93 -90.08 -50.28
C GLU A 5 -29.61 -89.29 -50.18
N LYS A 6 -29.24 -88.89 -48.95
CA LYS A 6 -27.94 -89.24 -48.33
C LYS A 6 -27.79 -88.77 -46.87
N LYS A 7 -27.60 -89.72 -45.94
CA LYS A 7 -26.72 -89.59 -44.75
C LYS A 7 -25.26 -89.32 -45.23
N PRO A 8 -24.22 -89.02 -44.41
CA PRO A 8 -24.09 -88.98 -42.94
C PRO A 8 -23.21 -87.79 -42.43
N GLY A 9 -22.85 -87.79 -41.13
CA GLY A 9 -21.51 -87.32 -40.73
C GLY A 9 -21.45 -86.04 -39.94
N ILE A 10 -22.03 -86.00 -38.75
CA ILE A 10 -21.96 -84.82 -37.87
C ILE A 10 -21.62 -85.29 -36.45
N LEU A 11 -20.52 -84.70 -35.93
CA LEU A 11 -20.10 -84.63 -34.52
C LEU A 11 -19.34 -85.82 -33.91
N LYS A 12 -18.09 -86.05 -34.35
CA LYS A 12 -17.07 -86.65 -33.47
C LYS A 12 -15.76 -85.85 -33.34
N GLY A 13 -15.57 -84.77 -34.12
CA GLY A 13 -14.36 -83.94 -34.08
C GLY A 13 -14.46 -82.64 -33.26
N SER A 14 -15.64 -82.03 -33.12
CA SER A 14 -15.78 -80.70 -32.49
C SER A 14 -15.85 -80.73 -30.96
N SER A 15 -16.30 -81.84 -30.36
CA SER A 15 -16.41 -81.96 -28.89
C SER A 15 -15.05 -82.08 -28.20
N ALA A 16 -14.05 -82.68 -28.86
CA ALA A 16 -12.71 -82.82 -28.29
C ALA A 16 -11.93 -81.48 -28.27
N PHE A 17 -12.16 -80.60 -29.23
CA PHE A 17 -11.53 -79.28 -29.29
C PHE A 17 -12.19 -78.27 -28.34
N LEU A 18 -13.53 -78.32 -28.21
CA LEU A 18 -14.27 -77.48 -27.26
C LEU A 18 -14.01 -77.86 -25.80
N ASN A 19 -13.89 -79.16 -25.48
CA ASN A 19 -13.57 -79.61 -24.12
C ASN A 19 -12.14 -79.22 -23.70
N ARG A 20 -11.14 -79.33 -24.58
CA ARG A 20 -9.77 -78.85 -24.29
C ARG A 20 -9.69 -77.34 -24.07
N CYS A 21 -10.56 -76.56 -24.71
CA CYS A 21 -10.62 -75.10 -24.56
C CYS A 21 -11.32 -74.69 -23.25
N MET A 22 -12.39 -75.40 -22.86
CA MET A 22 -13.07 -75.22 -21.57
C MET A 22 -12.22 -75.65 -20.37
N ASP A 23 -11.42 -76.72 -20.49
CA ASP A 23 -10.49 -77.16 -19.45
C ASP A 23 -9.31 -76.18 -19.25
N SER A 24 -8.80 -75.59 -20.34
CA SER A 24 -7.76 -74.54 -20.26
C SER A 24 -8.29 -73.25 -19.63
N LEU A 25 -9.52 -72.84 -20.00
CA LEU A 25 -10.15 -71.65 -19.45
C LEU A 25 -10.50 -71.82 -17.96
N THR A 26 -10.98 -72.99 -17.53
CA THR A 26 -11.27 -73.27 -16.12
C THR A 26 -10.01 -73.32 -15.26
N VAL A 27 -8.91 -73.87 -15.76
CA VAL A 27 -7.61 -73.85 -15.05
C VAL A 27 -7.07 -72.42 -14.92
N VAL A 28 -7.14 -71.60 -15.98
CA VAL A 28 -6.69 -70.19 -15.92
C VAL A 28 -7.55 -69.36 -14.97
N VAL A 29 -8.86 -69.57 -14.97
CA VAL A 29 -9.79 -68.90 -14.05
C VAL A 29 -9.53 -69.33 -12.59
N ALA A 30 -9.26 -70.61 -12.33
CA ALA A 30 -8.93 -71.10 -10.98
C ALA A 30 -7.58 -70.56 -10.47
N VAL A 31 -6.54 -70.51 -11.33
CA VAL A 31 -5.19 -70.02 -10.97
C VAL A 31 -5.17 -68.51 -10.72
N ILE A 32 -6.12 -67.73 -11.26
CA ILE A 32 -6.17 -66.28 -11.03
C ILE A 32 -7.19 -65.91 -9.94
N LEU A 33 -8.40 -66.49 -9.96
CA LEU A 33 -9.45 -66.10 -9.02
C LEU A 33 -9.22 -66.63 -7.60
N VAL A 34 -8.66 -67.84 -7.44
CA VAL A 34 -8.42 -68.42 -6.11
C VAL A 34 -7.35 -67.64 -5.34
N PRO A 35 -6.19 -67.28 -5.92
CA PRO A 35 -5.21 -66.43 -5.22
C PRO A 35 -5.73 -65.02 -4.96
N MET A 36 -6.51 -64.44 -5.87
CA MET A 36 -7.14 -63.12 -5.65
C MET A 36 -8.13 -63.14 -4.50
N MET A 37 -8.91 -64.22 -4.35
CA MET A 37 -9.83 -64.39 -3.23
C MET A 37 -9.06 -64.58 -1.90
N LEU A 38 -7.98 -65.38 -1.90
CA LEU A 38 -7.12 -65.56 -0.72
C LEU A 38 -6.40 -64.26 -0.31
N LEU A 39 -5.86 -63.50 -1.26
CA LEU A 39 -5.31 -62.16 -1.03
C LEU A 39 -6.37 -61.22 -0.46
N GLY A 40 -7.60 -61.27 -0.99
CA GLY A 40 -8.73 -60.51 -0.46
C GLY A 40 -9.02 -60.82 1.00
N ILE A 41 -9.01 -62.10 1.39
CA ILE A 41 -9.23 -62.54 2.78
C ILE A 41 -8.08 -62.07 3.68
N ILE A 42 -6.83 -62.20 3.25
CA ILE A 42 -5.65 -61.75 4.01
C ILE A 42 -5.69 -60.23 4.20
N CYS A 43 -6.02 -59.47 3.15
CA CYS A 43 -6.16 -58.01 3.23
C CYS A 43 -7.30 -57.62 4.17
N PHE A 44 -8.46 -58.27 4.09
CA PHE A 44 -9.60 -57.99 4.95
C PHE A 44 -9.31 -58.27 6.43
N ASN A 45 -8.63 -59.40 6.72
CA ASN A 45 -8.18 -59.71 8.08
C ASN A 45 -7.14 -58.70 8.58
N SER A 46 -6.22 -58.27 7.72
CA SER A 46 -5.22 -57.25 8.06
C SER A 46 -5.87 -55.90 8.39
N VAL A 47 -6.91 -55.50 7.63
CA VAL A 47 -7.68 -54.28 7.90
C VAL A 47 -8.43 -54.39 9.23
N LYS A 48 -9.06 -55.53 9.53
CA LYS A 48 -9.75 -55.74 10.81
C LYS A 48 -8.79 -55.72 12.00
N VAL A 49 -7.65 -56.41 11.90
CA VAL A 49 -6.63 -56.42 12.97
C VAL A 49 -6.08 -55.02 13.18
N ASN A 50 -5.82 -54.26 12.11
CA ASN A 50 -5.36 -52.88 12.23
C ASN A 50 -6.43 -51.95 12.84
N ALA A 51 -7.70 -52.14 12.50
CA ALA A 51 -8.81 -51.40 13.11
C ALA A 51 -8.90 -51.68 14.62
N GLN A 52 -8.83 -52.95 15.02
CA GLN A 52 -8.81 -53.35 16.43
C GLN A 52 -7.59 -52.79 17.16
N ALA A 53 -6.39 -52.92 16.60
CA ALA A 53 -5.18 -52.35 17.18
C ALA A 53 -5.28 -50.83 17.36
N SER A 54 -5.87 -50.11 16.39
CA SER A 54 -6.10 -48.68 16.49
C SER A 54 -7.09 -48.31 17.61
N GLU A 55 -8.09 -49.15 17.87
CA GLU A 55 -9.07 -48.96 18.93
C GLU A 55 -8.48 -49.26 20.31
N TYR A 56 -7.70 -50.34 20.45
CA TYR A 56 -6.96 -50.64 21.67
C TYR A 56 -5.96 -49.54 22.02
N VAL A 57 -5.21 -49.02 21.04
CA VAL A 57 -4.28 -47.90 21.26
C VAL A 57 -5.01 -46.63 21.65
N LYS A 58 -6.17 -46.32 21.04
CA LYS A 58 -7.00 -45.16 21.43
C LYS A 58 -7.52 -45.30 22.85
N ASN A 59 -8.00 -46.49 23.22
CA ASN A 59 -8.56 -46.75 24.55
C ASN A 59 -7.46 -46.71 25.62
N ASP A 60 -6.30 -47.32 25.38
CA ASP A 60 -5.18 -47.27 26.33
C ASP A 60 -4.59 -45.85 26.45
N LEU A 61 -4.47 -45.12 25.35
CA LEU A 61 -4.03 -43.73 25.37
C LEU A 61 -5.01 -42.84 26.15
N SER A 62 -6.32 -43.04 25.98
CA SER A 62 -7.34 -42.33 26.77
C SER A 62 -7.30 -42.70 28.26
N ALA A 63 -7.02 -43.96 28.59
CA ALA A 63 -6.88 -44.44 29.96
C ALA A 63 -5.61 -43.91 30.64
N GLN A 64 -4.50 -43.80 29.90
CA GLN A 64 -3.27 -43.17 30.37
C GLN A 64 -3.43 -41.66 30.51
N GLN A 65 -4.08 -41.00 29.54
CA GLN A 65 -4.36 -39.57 29.59
C GLN A 65 -5.27 -39.22 30.76
N SER A 66 -6.32 -40.00 31.02
CA SER A 66 -7.20 -39.80 32.19
C SER A 66 -6.46 -40.02 33.51
N LYS A 67 -5.67 -41.10 33.66
CA LYS A 67 -4.84 -41.31 34.87
C LYS A 67 -3.78 -40.21 35.07
N GLY A 68 -3.22 -39.68 33.97
CA GLY A 68 -2.29 -38.54 33.99
C GLY A 68 -2.99 -37.23 34.38
N LEU A 69 -4.19 -36.98 33.85
CA LEU A 69 -5.01 -35.80 34.18
C LEU A 69 -5.42 -35.80 35.67
N VAL A 70 -5.84 -36.95 36.19
CA VAL A 70 -6.24 -37.10 37.60
C VAL A 70 -5.07 -36.83 38.56
N LYS A 71 -3.87 -37.31 38.25
CA LYS A 71 -2.66 -37.01 39.05
C LYS A 71 -2.22 -35.54 38.98
N VAL A 72 -2.52 -34.85 37.88
CA VAL A 72 -2.28 -33.41 37.72
C VAL A 72 -3.32 -32.60 38.50
N ASP A 73 -4.58 -33.04 38.56
CA ASP A 73 -5.65 -32.38 39.33
C ASP A 73 -5.48 -32.56 40.85
N GLU A 74 -5.05 -33.71 41.34
CA GLU A 74 -4.76 -33.90 42.78
C GLU A 74 -3.63 -32.99 43.28
N GLY A 75 -2.57 -32.81 42.48
CA GLY A 75 -1.48 -31.85 42.77
C GLY A 75 -1.84 -30.37 42.53
N ALA A 76 -2.89 -30.08 41.76
CA ALA A 76 -3.35 -28.72 41.46
C ALA A 76 -4.32 -28.15 42.53
N SER A 77 -4.83 -28.99 43.44
CA SER A 77 -5.83 -28.60 44.46
C SER A 77 -5.23 -28.05 45.77
N LEU A 78 -3.90 -28.10 45.94
CA LEU A 78 -3.23 -27.55 47.13
C LEU A 78 -3.29 -26.00 47.13
N PRO A 79 -3.64 -25.35 48.27
CA PRO A 79 -3.87 -23.90 48.31
C PRO A 79 -2.69 -23.06 47.79
N GLY A 80 -1.45 -23.48 48.06
CA GLY A 80 -0.24 -22.79 47.59
C GLY A 80 -0.01 -22.85 46.07
N VAL A 81 -0.54 -23.85 45.36
CA VAL A 81 -0.39 -24.00 43.89
C VAL A 81 -1.39 -23.12 43.16
N ASN A 82 -2.62 -22.99 43.67
CA ASN A 82 -3.63 -22.09 43.15
C ASN A 82 -3.23 -20.61 43.34
N GLU A 83 -2.70 -20.25 44.50
CA GLU A 83 -2.17 -18.90 44.74
C GLU A 83 -1.02 -18.56 43.79
N ALA A 84 -0.04 -19.47 43.61
CA ALA A 84 1.06 -19.29 42.65
C ALA A 84 0.55 -19.11 41.20
N ARG A 85 -0.48 -19.86 40.78
CA ARG A 85 -1.07 -19.76 39.43
C ARG A 85 -1.72 -18.40 39.19
N THR A 86 -2.42 -17.84 40.19
CA THR A 86 -3.02 -16.50 40.08
C THR A 86 -1.95 -15.40 40.01
N VAL A 87 -0.82 -15.54 40.72
CA VAL A 87 0.30 -14.60 40.67
C VAL A 87 0.98 -14.64 39.30
N VAL A 88 1.24 -15.84 38.76
CA VAL A 88 1.82 -16.02 37.41
C VAL A 88 0.89 -15.43 36.34
N ALA A 89 -0.42 -15.71 36.40
CA ALA A 89 -1.41 -15.13 35.49
C ALA A 89 -1.41 -13.58 35.54
N LYS A 90 -1.35 -12.98 36.75
CA LYS A 90 -1.25 -11.52 36.92
C LYS A 90 0.04 -10.94 36.31
N VAL A 91 1.16 -11.66 36.41
CA VAL A 91 2.44 -11.23 35.81
C VAL A 91 2.40 -11.31 34.28
N GLU A 92 1.81 -12.37 33.72
CA GLU A 92 1.65 -12.53 32.28
C GLU A 92 0.72 -11.47 31.67
N GLU A 93 -0.41 -11.18 32.32
CA GLU A 93 -1.32 -10.10 31.89
C GLU A 93 -0.63 -8.73 31.92
N LYS A 94 0.18 -8.45 32.95
CA LYS A 94 1.01 -7.23 32.99
C LYS A 94 2.03 -7.18 31.84
N LYS A 95 2.70 -8.29 31.53
CA LYS A 95 3.66 -8.38 30.41
C LYS A 95 2.95 -8.15 29.06
N LYS A 96 1.78 -8.77 28.85
CA LYS A 96 0.95 -8.57 27.65
C LYS A 96 0.47 -7.12 27.53
N ALA A 97 0.02 -6.51 28.62
CA ALA A 97 -0.41 -5.11 28.65
C ALA A 97 0.73 -4.14 28.32
N ILE A 98 1.94 -4.40 28.82
CA ILE A 98 3.14 -3.62 28.46
C ILE A 98 3.47 -3.79 26.98
N ALA A 99 3.42 -5.01 26.45
CA ALA A 99 3.67 -5.29 25.04
C ALA A 99 2.64 -4.59 24.14
N LEU A 100 1.34 -4.64 24.48
CA LEU A 100 0.27 -3.94 23.77
C LEU A 100 0.47 -2.42 23.79
N LYS A 101 0.79 -1.84 24.96
CA LYS A 101 1.09 -0.40 25.09
C LYS A 101 2.30 0.00 24.24
N LYS A 102 3.34 -0.84 24.19
CA LYS A 102 4.52 -0.63 23.34
C LYS A 102 4.15 -0.67 21.85
N GLN A 103 3.33 -1.64 21.45
CA GLN A 103 2.84 -1.76 20.07
C GLN A 103 1.98 -0.57 19.65
N GLN A 104 1.04 -0.14 20.49
CA GLN A 104 0.21 1.05 20.24
C GLN A 104 1.06 2.32 20.12
N LYS A 105 2.05 2.51 21.00
CA LYS A 105 2.99 3.64 20.90
C LYS A 105 3.77 3.61 19.58
N TRP A 106 4.24 2.44 19.16
CA TRP A 106 4.95 2.27 17.90
C TRP A 106 4.07 2.57 16.68
N LEU A 107 2.83 2.07 16.65
CA LEU A 107 1.87 2.33 15.59
C LEU A 107 1.56 3.83 15.46
N LYS A 108 1.24 4.51 16.58
CA LYS A 108 1.02 5.96 16.60
C LYS A 108 2.23 6.75 16.10
N ALA A 109 3.45 6.31 16.45
CA ALA A 109 4.67 6.92 15.95
C ALA A 109 4.85 6.71 14.44
N GLN A 110 4.54 5.52 13.91
CA GLN A 110 4.58 5.23 12.47
C GLN A 110 3.56 6.05 11.69
N GLU A 111 2.31 6.11 12.16
CA GLU A 111 1.26 6.94 11.54
C GLU A 111 1.69 8.42 11.45
N LYS A 112 2.27 8.96 12.52
CA LYS A 112 2.81 10.32 12.53
C LYS A 112 3.93 10.51 11.50
N ARG A 113 4.83 9.53 11.35
CA ARG A 113 5.93 9.56 10.37
C ARG A 113 5.41 9.51 8.93
N VAL A 114 4.48 8.60 8.64
CA VAL A 114 3.83 8.48 7.33
C VAL A 114 3.05 9.74 6.98
N ALA A 115 2.28 10.29 7.92
CA ALA A 115 1.54 11.54 7.73
C ALA A 115 2.47 12.73 7.48
N ALA A 116 3.60 12.83 8.21
CA ALA A 116 4.60 13.87 7.97
C ALA A 116 5.29 13.71 6.61
N ALA A 117 5.61 12.47 6.20
CA ALA A 117 6.20 12.18 4.90
C ALA A 117 5.25 12.53 3.75
N LYS A 118 3.96 12.16 3.85
CA LYS A 118 2.93 12.54 2.89
C LYS A 118 2.79 14.05 2.78
N LYS A 119 2.68 14.77 3.91
CA LYS A 119 2.66 16.24 3.94
C LYS A 119 3.87 16.87 3.26
N LYS A 120 5.08 16.34 3.49
CA LYS A 120 6.31 16.81 2.83
C LYS A 120 6.29 16.55 1.32
N LYS A 121 5.82 15.36 0.89
CA LYS A 121 5.68 15.01 -0.52
C LYS A 121 4.68 15.93 -1.22
N ASP A 122 3.51 16.14 -0.62
CA ASP A 122 2.45 17.00 -1.15
C ASP A 122 2.89 18.47 -1.20
N ALA A 123 3.62 18.95 -0.19
CA ALA A 123 4.21 20.30 -0.21
C ALA A 123 5.26 20.46 -1.32
N LYS A 124 6.11 19.43 -1.52
CA LYS A 124 7.13 19.43 -2.57
C LYS A 124 6.50 19.41 -3.97
N SER A 125 5.52 18.55 -4.20
CA SER A 125 4.83 18.47 -5.50
C SER A 125 4.10 19.78 -5.83
N GLU A 126 3.42 20.40 -4.86
CA GLU A 126 2.76 21.68 -5.04
C GLU A 126 3.77 22.81 -5.31
N LYS A 127 4.92 22.82 -4.62
CA LYS A 127 5.99 23.78 -4.89
C LYS A 127 6.51 23.63 -6.33
N THR A 128 6.80 22.40 -6.77
CA THR A 128 7.25 22.13 -8.13
C THR A 128 6.22 22.52 -9.18
N ARG A 129 4.92 22.29 -8.92
CA ARG A 129 3.83 22.72 -9.82
C ARG A 129 3.86 24.24 -10.03
N ARG A 130 4.01 25.01 -8.95
CA ARG A 130 4.05 26.48 -8.99
C ARG A 130 5.33 27.02 -9.61
N GLU A 131 6.47 26.36 -9.42
CA GLU A 131 7.71 26.71 -10.10
C GLU A 131 7.59 26.52 -11.62
N LYS A 132 6.93 25.43 -12.06
CA LYS A 132 6.62 25.22 -13.49
C LYS A 132 5.65 26.27 -14.03
N GLU A 133 4.61 26.59 -13.26
CA GLU A 133 3.66 27.67 -13.60
C GLU A 133 4.37 29.02 -13.72
N ALA A 134 5.27 29.33 -12.78
CA ALA A 134 6.09 30.53 -12.80
C ALA A 134 6.98 30.59 -14.05
N GLU A 135 7.66 29.50 -14.36
CA GLU A 135 8.49 29.39 -15.56
C GLU A 135 7.68 29.62 -16.84
N ALA A 136 6.50 28.98 -16.95
CA ALA A 136 5.62 29.13 -18.10
C ALA A 136 5.09 30.56 -18.25
N ASN A 137 4.61 31.17 -17.17
CA ASN A 137 4.10 32.54 -17.18
C ASN A 137 5.20 33.57 -17.52
N SER A 138 6.42 33.32 -17.03
CA SER A 138 7.58 34.16 -17.34
C SER A 138 7.90 34.08 -18.84
N LYS A 139 8.06 32.86 -19.38
CA LYS A 139 8.36 32.62 -20.80
C LYS A 139 7.28 33.08 -21.76
N LYS A 140 6.01 33.06 -21.34
CA LYS A 140 4.88 33.57 -22.13
C LYS A 140 4.98 35.07 -22.40
N THR A 141 5.57 35.82 -21.47
CA THR A 141 5.57 37.29 -21.48
C THR A 141 6.95 37.90 -21.68
N TYR A 142 8.02 37.13 -21.46
CA TYR A 142 9.40 37.58 -21.59
C TYR A 142 10.31 36.42 -22.03
N LYS A 143 11.19 36.64 -23.01
CA LYS A 143 12.07 35.61 -23.61
C LYS A 143 13.56 35.79 -23.28
N GLY A 144 13.91 36.58 -22.26
CA GLY A 144 15.31 36.77 -21.86
C GLY A 144 15.84 35.62 -21.00
N SER A 145 17.16 35.40 -21.06
CA SER A 145 17.89 34.56 -20.11
C SER A 145 18.35 35.41 -18.93
N TRP A 146 18.29 34.86 -17.71
CA TRP A 146 18.69 35.57 -16.50
C TRP A 146 19.80 34.83 -15.74
N ASN A 147 20.93 35.50 -15.61
CA ASN A 147 22.11 35.11 -14.83
C ASN A 147 22.61 36.27 -13.94
N GLY A 148 21.74 37.27 -13.70
CA GLY A 148 22.07 38.50 -13.00
C GLY A 148 22.04 38.37 -11.47
N LEU A 149 22.42 39.46 -10.80
CA LEU A 149 22.35 39.58 -9.34
C LEU A 149 20.92 39.90 -8.87
N PRO A 150 20.54 39.52 -7.64
CA PRO A 150 19.24 39.83 -7.07
C PRO A 150 19.01 41.34 -6.88
N LEU A 151 17.75 41.76 -6.94
CA LEU A 151 17.35 43.13 -6.63
C LEU A 151 17.66 43.46 -5.16
N THR A 152 18.16 44.66 -4.89
CA THR A 152 18.49 45.15 -3.55
C THR A 152 18.16 46.63 -3.43
N ARG A 153 17.98 47.15 -2.21
CA ARG A 153 17.78 48.58 -1.93
C ARG A 153 18.70 49.50 -2.74
N GLY A 154 20.01 49.28 -2.67
CA GLY A 154 20.97 50.14 -3.36
C GLY A 154 20.98 50.04 -4.90
N ARG A 155 20.38 48.99 -5.49
CA ARG A 155 20.38 48.83 -6.96
C ARG A 155 19.30 49.63 -7.65
N GLY A 156 18.20 49.97 -6.98
CA GLY A 156 17.08 50.67 -7.60
C GLY A 156 16.25 49.75 -8.52
N THR A 157 16.88 49.28 -9.58
CA THR A 157 16.29 48.48 -10.65
C THR A 157 17.28 47.46 -11.20
N ILE A 158 16.77 46.35 -11.73
CA ILE A 158 17.56 45.35 -12.48
C ILE A 158 16.76 44.80 -13.66
N MET A 159 17.43 44.08 -14.55
CA MET A 159 16.76 43.14 -15.46
C MET A 159 16.63 41.77 -14.79
N GLY A 160 15.40 41.39 -14.47
CA GLY A 160 15.04 40.12 -13.85
C GLY A 160 14.64 39.03 -14.87
N PRO A 161 14.35 37.81 -14.40
CA PRO A 161 13.98 36.68 -15.25
C PRO A 161 12.64 36.83 -15.97
N SER A 162 11.82 37.81 -15.61
CA SER A 162 10.51 38.06 -16.23
C SER A 162 10.38 39.46 -16.84
N GLY A 163 11.49 40.20 -16.96
CA GLY A 163 11.50 41.60 -17.37
C GLY A 163 12.17 42.50 -16.34
N LYS A 164 12.02 43.82 -16.51
CA LYS A 164 12.57 44.81 -15.58
C LYS A 164 11.96 44.62 -14.19
N GLU A 165 12.78 44.68 -13.16
CA GLU A 165 12.35 44.65 -11.77
C GLU A 165 12.72 45.97 -11.07
N THR A 166 11.79 46.45 -10.28
CA THR A 166 11.88 47.60 -9.37
C THR A 166 11.22 47.21 -8.05
N TYR A 167 11.20 48.12 -7.07
CA TYR A 167 10.59 47.85 -5.78
C TYR A 167 9.77 49.02 -5.28
N TYR A 168 8.87 48.74 -4.35
CA TYR A 168 8.15 49.75 -3.59
C TYR A 168 7.94 49.29 -2.14
N ASN A 169 7.67 50.26 -1.28
CA ASN A 169 7.35 50.04 0.12
C ASN A 169 5.99 50.68 0.47
N LEU A 170 4.91 49.98 0.12
CA LEU A 170 3.54 50.37 0.46
C LEU A 170 2.93 49.37 1.46
N ASP A 171 1.91 49.80 2.17
CA ASP A 171 1.10 48.90 3.00
C ASP A 171 0.34 47.91 2.11
N MET A 172 0.54 46.62 2.39
CA MET A 172 -0.03 45.51 1.62
C MET A 172 -1.36 45.00 2.16
N SER A 173 -1.93 45.62 3.19
CA SER A 173 -3.19 45.21 3.82
C SER A 173 -4.33 45.05 2.81
N THR A 174 -4.54 46.02 1.91
CA THR A 174 -5.56 45.95 0.86
C THR A 174 -5.30 44.81 -0.12
N CYS A 175 -4.05 44.66 -0.58
CA CYS A 175 -3.67 43.57 -1.48
C CYS A 175 -3.89 42.20 -0.83
N VAL A 176 -3.50 42.04 0.43
CA VAL A 176 -3.73 40.81 1.19
C VAL A 176 -5.21 40.51 1.32
N SER A 177 -6.04 41.52 1.64
CA SER A 177 -7.49 41.38 1.75
C SER A 177 -8.13 40.90 0.44
N ILE A 178 -7.77 41.52 -0.70
CA ILE A 178 -8.22 41.11 -2.03
C ILE A 178 -7.82 39.64 -2.30
N MET A 179 -6.57 39.28 -2.03
CA MET A 179 -6.10 37.91 -2.22
C MET A 179 -6.84 36.91 -1.32
N ARG A 180 -7.29 37.31 -0.11
CA ARG A 180 -8.16 36.47 0.73
C ARG A 180 -9.50 36.21 0.06
N GLY A 181 -10.13 37.24 -0.50
CA GLY A 181 -11.36 37.13 -1.28
C GLY A 181 -11.21 36.20 -2.49
N MET A 182 -10.01 36.08 -3.05
CA MET A 182 -9.67 35.16 -4.14
C MET A 182 -9.32 33.72 -3.70
N GLY A 183 -9.47 33.38 -2.41
CA GLY A 183 -9.24 32.02 -1.90
C GLY A 183 -7.81 31.74 -1.42
N PHE A 184 -6.91 32.73 -1.40
CA PHE A 184 -5.60 32.59 -0.77
C PHE A 184 -5.75 32.74 0.74
N SER A 185 -6.05 31.67 1.47
CA SER A 185 -6.31 31.73 2.91
C SER A 185 -5.06 32.07 3.75
N ALA A 186 -5.23 32.71 4.91
CA ALA A 186 -4.14 33.08 5.81
C ALA A 186 -3.33 31.86 6.31
N ARG A 187 -3.98 30.70 6.49
CA ARG A 187 -3.32 29.45 6.89
C ARG A 187 -2.36 28.92 5.83
N LYS A 188 -2.75 28.96 4.55
CA LYS A 188 -1.94 28.44 3.44
C LYS A 188 -0.97 29.48 2.89
N TYR A 189 -1.37 30.75 2.97
CA TYR A 189 -0.62 31.88 2.45
C TYR A 189 -0.48 33.00 3.49
N PRO A 190 0.23 32.79 4.60
CA PRO A 190 0.47 33.85 5.58
C PRO A 190 1.19 35.03 4.93
N TYR A 191 0.83 36.24 5.32
CA TYR A 191 1.63 37.43 5.00
C TYR A 191 2.84 37.47 5.92
N ALA A 192 4.03 37.75 5.37
CA ALA A 192 5.26 37.87 6.15
C ALA A 192 6.27 38.77 5.44
N VAL A 193 7.14 39.40 6.21
CA VAL A 193 8.34 40.09 5.70
C VAL A 193 9.54 39.17 5.95
N ARG A 194 10.28 38.85 4.89
CA ARG A 194 11.53 38.07 4.98
C ARG A 194 12.65 38.88 5.66
N ALA A 195 13.72 38.21 6.07
CA ALA A 195 14.89 38.84 6.67
C ALA A 195 15.58 39.89 5.75
N ASP A 196 15.47 39.73 4.43
CA ASP A 196 15.94 40.70 3.43
C ASP A 196 14.93 41.82 3.11
N GLY A 197 13.86 41.92 3.90
CA GLY A 197 12.82 42.94 3.79
C GLY A 197 11.82 42.73 2.66
N VAL A 198 11.86 41.61 1.93
CA VAL A 198 10.88 41.29 0.89
C VAL A 198 9.54 40.89 1.53
N LYS A 199 8.45 41.52 1.09
CA LYS A 199 7.09 41.16 1.51
C LYS A 199 6.63 39.91 0.75
N THR A 200 6.05 38.96 1.46
CA THR A 200 5.66 37.66 0.91
C THR A 200 4.24 37.27 1.29
N LEU A 201 3.62 36.47 0.44
CA LEU A 201 2.32 35.86 0.67
C LEU A 201 2.45 34.34 0.46
N GLY A 202 2.41 33.58 1.56
CA GLY A 202 2.68 32.14 1.55
C GLY A 202 4.12 31.77 1.19
N GLY A 203 5.07 32.65 1.50
CA GLY A 203 6.48 32.48 1.15
C GLY A 203 6.85 32.84 -0.29
N TYR A 204 5.88 33.29 -1.10
CA TYR A 204 6.11 33.80 -2.46
C TYR A 204 6.28 35.31 -2.42
N VAL A 205 7.21 35.83 -3.23
CA VAL A 205 7.47 37.27 -3.34
C VAL A 205 6.20 37.98 -3.81
N MET A 206 5.75 39.00 -3.10
CA MET A 206 4.58 39.78 -3.54
C MET A 206 5.00 40.76 -4.64
N VAL A 207 4.27 40.73 -5.76
CA VAL A 207 4.63 41.50 -6.96
C VAL A 207 3.42 42.26 -7.50
N ALA A 208 3.66 43.51 -7.89
CA ALA A 208 2.78 44.27 -8.76
C ALA A 208 3.16 44.02 -10.23
N ALA A 209 2.17 43.78 -11.08
CA ALA A 209 2.36 43.47 -12.50
C ALA A 209 1.20 44.02 -13.34
N ASN A 210 1.38 44.02 -14.67
CA ASN A 210 0.27 44.28 -15.59
C ASN A 210 -0.75 43.11 -15.55
N LEU A 211 -1.93 43.37 -14.99
CA LEU A 211 -2.95 42.34 -14.76
C LEU A 211 -3.57 41.76 -16.04
N ARG A 212 -3.48 42.46 -17.18
CA ARG A 212 -3.96 41.96 -18.47
C ARG A 212 -3.14 40.76 -18.96
N ILE A 213 -1.84 40.76 -18.67
CA ILE A 213 -0.94 39.67 -19.09
C ILE A 213 -0.59 38.72 -17.94
N ARG A 214 -0.67 39.18 -16.70
CA ARG A 214 -0.33 38.43 -15.49
C ARG A 214 -1.39 38.70 -14.42
N PRO A 215 -2.55 38.01 -14.46
CA PRO A 215 -3.63 38.19 -13.49
C PRO A 215 -3.18 37.91 -12.04
N LYS A 216 -3.88 38.50 -11.06
CA LYS A 216 -3.63 38.24 -9.63
C LYS A 216 -3.70 36.74 -9.32
N GLY A 217 -2.79 36.27 -8.48
CA GLY A 217 -2.62 34.85 -8.13
C GLY A 217 -1.70 34.07 -9.07
N SER A 218 -1.31 34.65 -10.21
CA SER A 218 -0.32 34.03 -11.11
C SER A 218 1.04 33.95 -10.44
N PHE A 219 1.72 32.80 -10.59
CA PHE A 219 3.12 32.67 -10.19
C PHE A 219 4.04 33.11 -11.32
N ILE A 220 5.14 33.78 -10.98
CA ILE A 220 6.13 34.32 -11.93
C ILE A 220 7.55 34.22 -11.37
N LYS A 221 8.58 34.17 -12.22
CA LYS A 221 9.97 34.18 -11.76
C LYS A 221 10.38 35.62 -11.44
N THR A 222 11.05 35.81 -10.32
CA THR A 222 11.71 37.09 -9.98
C THR A 222 13.16 36.83 -9.58
N SER A 223 13.97 37.88 -9.53
CA SER A 223 15.35 37.78 -9.02
C SER A 223 15.45 37.40 -7.54
N LEU A 224 14.35 37.55 -6.78
CA LEU A 224 14.26 37.27 -5.34
C LEU A 224 13.52 35.97 -5.01
N GLY A 225 13.20 35.16 -6.03
CA GLY A 225 12.51 33.88 -5.93
C GLY A 225 11.21 33.84 -6.74
N THR A 226 10.39 32.81 -6.53
CA THR A 226 9.06 32.74 -7.16
C THR A 226 8.15 33.82 -6.57
N GLY A 227 7.64 34.68 -7.43
CA GLY A 227 6.66 35.70 -7.10
C GLY A 227 5.23 35.24 -7.30
N ILE A 228 4.32 35.89 -6.60
CA ILE A 228 2.88 35.83 -6.78
C ILE A 228 2.38 37.24 -7.08
N VAL A 229 1.59 37.38 -8.15
CA VAL A 229 1.00 38.66 -8.52
C VAL A 229 -0.13 38.98 -7.55
N VAL A 230 -0.03 40.12 -6.88
CA VAL A 230 -1.03 40.58 -5.90
C VAL A 230 -1.56 41.97 -6.25
N ASP A 231 -0.78 42.77 -6.96
CA ASP A 231 -1.05 44.19 -7.17
C ASP A 231 -0.78 44.63 -8.62
N THR A 232 -1.03 45.90 -8.92
CA THR A 232 -0.73 46.58 -10.18
C THR A 232 -0.30 48.02 -9.89
N GLY A 233 0.36 48.67 -10.85
CA GLY A 233 0.73 50.08 -10.73
C GLY A 233 0.66 50.80 -12.07
N GLY A 234 0.80 52.13 -12.05
CA GLY A 234 0.78 52.96 -13.27
C GLY A 234 1.88 52.62 -14.27
N PHE A 235 3.00 52.03 -13.81
CA PHE A 235 4.07 51.54 -14.68
C PHE A 235 3.56 50.53 -15.71
N ALA A 236 2.51 49.77 -15.39
CA ALA A 236 1.99 48.70 -16.24
C ALA A 236 1.48 49.18 -17.60
N ALA A 237 1.11 50.46 -17.70
CA ALA A 237 0.68 51.09 -18.95
C ALA A 237 1.85 51.33 -19.92
N HIS A 238 3.05 51.61 -19.39
CA HIS A 238 4.22 52.00 -20.18
C HIS A 238 5.24 50.87 -20.32
N ASN A 239 5.34 49.99 -19.32
CA ASN A 239 6.20 48.83 -19.34
C ASN A 239 5.42 47.59 -18.89
N PRO A 240 4.67 46.94 -19.79
CA PRO A 240 3.73 45.88 -19.43
C PRO A 240 4.41 44.65 -18.84
N THR A 241 5.69 44.41 -19.15
CA THR A 241 6.46 43.26 -18.63
C THR A 241 7.25 43.57 -17.37
N GLN A 242 7.30 44.84 -16.91
CA GLN A 242 7.93 45.21 -15.65
C GLN A 242 7.21 44.58 -14.46
N LEU A 243 7.98 44.35 -13.40
CA LEU A 243 7.52 43.90 -12.11
C LEU A 243 8.00 44.90 -11.04
N ASP A 244 7.08 45.22 -10.13
CA ASP A 244 7.36 46.03 -8.96
C ASP A 244 7.26 45.11 -7.73
N ILE A 245 8.36 44.89 -7.03
CA ILE A 245 8.44 43.97 -5.89
C ILE A 245 8.08 44.70 -4.60
N ALA A 246 7.15 44.12 -3.82
CA ALA A 246 6.78 44.65 -2.53
C ALA A 246 7.88 44.37 -1.49
N THR A 247 8.38 45.42 -0.86
CA THR A 247 9.49 45.37 0.11
C THR A 247 9.21 46.24 1.32
N ASN A 248 10.04 46.16 2.35
CA ASN A 248 9.98 46.97 3.57
C ASN A 248 11.17 47.94 3.66
N TRP A 249 11.76 48.29 2.52
CA TRP A 249 13.01 49.04 2.47
C TRP A 249 13.03 50.17 1.46
#